data_AF-F3YVZ7-F1
#
_entry.id   AF-F3YVZ7-F1
#
_cell.length_a   1.000
_cell.length_b   1.000
_cell.length_c   1.000
_cell.angle_alpha   90.00
_cell.angle_beta   90.00
_cell.angle_gamma   90.00
#
_symmetry.space_group_name_H-M   'P 1'
#
loop_
_entity.id
_entity.type
_entity.pdbx_description
1 polymer ?
#
loop_
_entity_poly.entity_id
_entity_poly.type
_entity_poly.pdbx_seq_one_letter_code
_entity_poly.pdbx_strand_id
1 'polypeptide(L)'
;MKKLAQIITALALPIPVLACCEVLLQWHGWTFWATYFDPIAGPGLSLTLAALAASWWAVAAWSRSWLPRLAYFGLGLVASLVLLAGPLYQVSAPIVQAHEAAKARPAELASLDAAIEARRTELDKYLNITVSGRYGWHGRIDDARTALAGLEARRVALVESAPATVSWQRQAAAGLQAVALILLQIGAASMAALAGRRLRAVREVATKTVSEIRVKDQADTWAVETAVESSFEAPAAIEAVEAAAPDETPIQPAITPDDVTIGRLQREITKRINLAGSARKFCDSSGVNQRDVSWLRNHFDRLKRGEPTVSDAKIMELAGRFLAPVQIQAAGGQS
;
A
#
# COMPACT_ATOMS: atom_id res chain seq x y z
N MET A 1 -4.08 -8.02 -27.23
CA MET A 1 -3.74 -9.30 -26.56
C MET A 1 -2.31 -9.36 -25.98
N LYS A 2 -1.22 -9.09 -26.73
CA LYS A 2 0.17 -9.19 -26.22
C LYS A 2 0.47 -8.42 -24.91
N LYS A 3 -0.04 -7.18 -24.77
CA LYS A 3 0.13 -6.38 -23.54
C LYS A 3 -0.57 -6.98 -22.32
N LEU A 4 -1.72 -7.63 -22.51
CA LEU A 4 -2.49 -8.21 -21.42
C LEU A 4 -1.80 -9.47 -20.88
N ALA A 5 -1.25 -10.31 -21.77
CA ALA A 5 -0.41 -11.44 -21.40
C ALA A 5 0.83 -11.01 -20.60
N GLN A 6 1.55 -9.97 -21.05
CA GLN A 6 2.72 -9.44 -20.33
C GLN A 6 2.38 -8.98 -18.91
N ILE A 7 1.21 -8.38 -18.70
CA ILE A 7 0.83 -7.92 -17.36
C ILE A 7 0.36 -9.09 -16.47
N ILE A 8 -0.31 -10.11 -17.02
CA ILE A 8 -0.62 -11.35 -16.28
C ILE A 8 0.67 -12.04 -15.82
N THR A 9 1.65 -12.17 -16.72
CA THR A 9 2.98 -12.70 -16.36
C THR A 9 3.66 -11.83 -15.30
N ALA A 10 3.47 -10.51 -15.36
CA ALA A 10 3.95 -9.62 -14.32
C ALA A 10 3.22 -9.81 -12.98
N LEU A 11 1.97 -10.23 -12.93
CA LEU A 11 1.26 -10.52 -11.66
C LEU A 11 1.62 -11.90 -11.07
N ALA A 12 2.18 -12.80 -11.88
CA ALA A 12 2.51 -14.16 -11.47
C ALA A 12 3.60 -14.26 -10.40
N LEU A 13 4.47 -13.25 -10.24
CA LEU A 13 5.51 -13.23 -9.22
C LEU A 13 5.07 -12.62 -7.87
N PRO A 14 4.44 -11.41 -7.81
CA PRO A 14 4.14 -10.77 -6.54
C PRO A 14 3.10 -11.51 -5.69
N ILE A 15 2.10 -12.13 -6.32
CA ILE A 15 0.99 -12.76 -5.60
C ILE A 15 1.44 -14.02 -4.85
N PRO A 16 2.16 -14.98 -5.47
CA PRO A 16 2.61 -16.17 -4.74
C PRO A 16 3.63 -15.86 -3.64
N VAL A 17 4.53 -14.90 -3.88
CA VAL A 17 5.50 -14.47 -2.86
C VAL A 17 4.77 -13.82 -1.68
N LEU A 18 3.80 -12.93 -1.93
CA LEU A 18 2.97 -12.35 -0.88
C LEU A 18 2.25 -13.43 -0.09
N ALA A 19 1.59 -14.39 -0.77
CA ALA A 19 0.89 -15.49 -0.11
C ALA A 19 1.85 -16.35 0.74
N CYS A 20 3.07 -16.62 0.26
CA CYS A 20 4.08 -17.36 1.01
C CYS A 20 4.53 -16.60 2.27
N CYS A 21 4.80 -15.29 2.15
CA CYS A 21 5.12 -14.44 3.29
C CYS A 21 4.01 -14.46 4.34
N GLU A 22 2.75 -14.29 3.90
CA GLU A 22 1.60 -14.29 4.80
C GLU A 22 1.41 -15.65 5.48
N VAL A 23 1.53 -16.77 4.75
CA VAL A 23 1.41 -18.12 5.35
C VAL A 23 2.46 -18.33 6.44
N LEU A 24 3.71 -17.92 6.21
CA LEU A 24 4.78 -18.02 7.21
C LEU A 24 4.51 -17.13 8.44
N LEU A 25 4.03 -15.91 8.23
CA LEU A 25 3.64 -15.02 9.34
C LEU A 25 2.46 -15.59 10.13
N GLN A 26 1.45 -16.11 9.44
CA GLN A 26 0.28 -16.72 10.07
C GLN A 26 0.66 -17.98 10.85
N TRP A 27 1.58 -18.79 10.33
CA TRP A 27 2.12 -19.95 11.06
C TRP A 27 2.73 -19.56 12.40
N HIS A 28 3.55 -18.50 12.42
CA HIS A 28 4.16 -17.95 13.64
C HIS A 28 3.23 -17.04 14.47
N GLY A 29 2.07 -16.65 13.94
CA GLY A 29 1.09 -15.83 14.66
C GLY A 29 -0.04 -16.65 15.27
N TRP A 30 -0.30 -17.85 14.74
CA TRP A 30 -1.54 -18.59 14.97
C TRP A 30 -1.84 -18.80 16.45
N THR A 31 -0.89 -19.36 17.20
CA THR A 31 -1.13 -19.68 18.62
C THR A 31 -1.30 -18.42 19.46
N PHE A 32 -0.66 -17.30 19.11
CA PHE A 32 -0.86 -16.03 19.80
C PHE A 32 -2.30 -15.55 19.65
N TRP A 33 -2.79 -15.48 18.41
CA TRP A 33 -4.14 -15.00 18.14
C TRP A 33 -5.20 -15.92 18.74
N ALA A 34 -5.01 -17.23 18.67
CA ALA A 34 -5.91 -18.21 19.28
C ALA A 34 -5.91 -18.16 20.83
N THR A 35 -4.78 -17.84 21.45
CA THR A 35 -4.65 -17.81 22.93
C THR A 35 -5.21 -16.53 23.53
N TYR A 36 -4.99 -15.37 22.91
CA TYR A 36 -5.30 -14.07 23.53
C TYR A 36 -6.65 -13.46 23.12
N PHE A 37 -7.27 -13.92 22.05
CA PHE A 37 -8.55 -13.39 21.57
C PHE A 37 -9.66 -14.44 21.65
N ASP A 38 -9.63 -15.42 20.74
CA ASP A 38 -10.56 -16.53 20.70
C ASP A 38 -9.96 -17.63 19.80
N PRO A 39 -10.14 -18.94 20.10
CA PRO A 39 -9.55 -20.01 19.31
C PRO A 39 -9.97 -20.01 17.83
N ILE A 40 -11.17 -19.51 17.52
CA ILE A 40 -11.74 -19.49 16.16
C ILE A 40 -11.67 -18.08 15.58
N ALA A 41 -12.14 -17.07 16.32
CA ALA A 41 -12.21 -15.70 15.82
C ALA A 41 -10.84 -14.99 15.79
N GLY A 42 -9.90 -15.37 16.67
CA GLY A 42 -8.55 -14.81 16.73
C GLY A 42 -7.79 -14.99 15.41
N PRO A 43 -7.62 -16.21 14.90
CA PRO A 43 -6.99 -16.43 13.60
C PRO A 43 -7.73 -15.72 12.44
N GLY A 44 -9.06 -15.67 12.50
CA GLY A 44 -9.87 -14.89 11.54
C GLY A 44 -9.54 -13.39 11.57
N LEU A 45 -9.31 -12.82 12.75
CA LEU A 45 -8.87 -11.43 12.92
C LEU A 45 -7.48 -11.20 12.31
N SER A 46 -6.55 -12.14 12.49
CA SER A 46 -5.21 -12.06 11.87
C SER A 46 -5.29 -12.08 10.35
N LEU A 47 -6.09 -12.98 9.76
CA LEU A 47 -6.27 -13.04 8.31
C LEU A 47 -6.93 -11.78 7.74
N THR A 48 -7.94 -11.24 8.44
CA THR A 48 -8.58 -9.98 8.03
C THR A 48 -7.62 -8.79 8.13
N LEU A 49 -6.79 -8.72 9.16
CA LEU A 49 -5.73 -7.72 9.27
C LEU A 49 -4.70 -7.83 8.14
N ALA A 50 -4.30 -9.05 7.77
CA ALA A 50 -3.38 -9.29 6.65
C ALA A 50 -3.98 -8.81 5.32
N ALA A 51 -5.24 -9.14 5.06
CA ALA A 51 -5.96 -8.66 3.88
C ALA A 51 -6.09 -7.13 3.86
N LEU A 52 -6.41 -6.52 5.01
CA LEU A 52 -6.50 -5.06 5.14
C LEU A 52 -5.14 -4.39 4.90
N ALA A 53 -4.06 -4.89 5.53
CA ALA A 53 -2.71 -4.39 5.33
C ALA A 53 -2.31 -4.45 3.85
N ALA A 54 -2.47 -5.61 3.20
CA ALA A 54 -2.18 -5.78 1.78
C ALA A 54 -3.01 -4.83 0.90
N SER A 55 -4.31 -4.66 1.20
CA SER A 55 -5.19 -3.77 0.47
C SER A 55 -4.76 -2.30 0.61
N TRP A 56 -4.41 -1.85 1.82
CA TRP A 56 -3.97 -0.48 2.07
C TRP A 56 -2.61 -0.19 1.45
N TRP A 57 -1.68 -1.15 1.45
CA TRP A 57 -0.42 -1.03 0.70
C TRP A 57 -0.66 -0.92 -0.81
N ALA A 58 -1.57 -1.73 -1.36
CA ALA A 58 -1.94 -1.67 -2.78
C ALA A 58 -2.61 -0.32 -3.13
N VAL A 59 -3.50 0.18 -2.29
CA VAL A 59 -4.19 1.47 -2.49
C VAL A 59 -3.23 2.65 -2.31
N ALA A 60 -2.35 2.63 -1.32
CA ALA A 60 -1.31 3.64 -1.13
C ALA A 60 -0.42 3.74 -2.38
N ALA A 61 -0.09 2.60 -2.99
CA ALA A 61 0.66 2.53 -4.23
C ALA A 61 -0.14 3.02 -5.46
N TRP A 62 -1.47 2.96 -5.40
CA TRP A 62 -2.37 3.44 -6.46
C TRP A 62 -2.67 4.95 -6.35
N SER A 63 -2.64 5.51 -5.15
CA SER A 63 -3.08 6.89 -4.93
C SER A 63 -2.20 7.92 -5.66
N ARG A 64 -2.82 8.76 -6.50
CA ARG A 64 -2.16 9.83 -7.26
C ARG A 64 -1.91 11.09 -6.41
N SER A 65 -2.74 11.29 -5.39
CA SER A 65 -2.66 12.43 -4.47
C SER A 65 -1.85 12.06 -3.24
N TRP A 66 -1.00 12.98 -2.78
CA TRP A 66 -0.06 12.73 -1.67
C TRP A 66 -0.78 12.48 -0.33
N LEU A 67 -1.86 13.21 -0.03
CA LEU A 67 -2.64 13.10 1.21
C LEU A 67 -3.19 11.67 1.43
N PRO A 68 -4.06 11.13 0.54
CA PRO A 68 -4.57 9.77 0.70
C PRO A 68 -3.45 8.73 0.67
N ARG A 69 -2.36 8.97 -0.10
CA ARG A 69 -1.21 8.07 -0.10
C ARG A 69 -0.58 7.93 1.28
N LEU A 70 -0.38 9.03 2.01
CA LEU A 70 0.14 8.98 3.38
C LEU A 70 -0.84 8.34 4.37
N ALA A 71 -2.14 8.64 4.24
CA ALA A 71 -3.15 8.04 5.09
C ALA A 71 -3.18 6.50 4.96
N TYR A 72 -3.26 5.99 3.73
CA TYR A 72 -3.25 4.53 3.50
C TYR A 72 -1.90 3.90 3.83
N PHE A 73 -0.78 4.61 3.63
CA PHE A 73 0.53 4.15 4.09
C PHE A 73 0.56 3.96 5.61
N GLY A 74 0.07 4.95 6.36
CA GLY A 74 -0.01 4.89 7.82
C GLY A 74 -0.87 3.73 8.29
N LEU A 75 -2.07 3.55 7.70
CA LEU A 75 -2.96 2.44 8.02
C LEU A 75 -2.31 1.07 7.70
N GLY A 76 -1.68 0.94 6.52
CA GLY A 76 -0.96 -0.28 6.13
C GLY A 76 0.19 -0.61 7.07
N LEU A 77 0.92 0.40 7.54
CA LEU A 77 2.00 0.25 8.51
C LEU A 77 1.47 -0.18 9.88
N VAL A 78 0.41 0.45 10.39
CA VAL A 78 -0.22 0.07 11.67
C VAL A 78 -0.72 -1.38 11.61
N ALA A 79 -1.46 -1.77 10.57
CA ALA A 79 -1.93 -3.15 10.44
C ALA A 79 -0.76 -4.14 10.35
N SER A 80 0.32 -3.79 9.63
CA SER A 80 1.52 -4.62 9.52
C SER A 80 2.24 -4.79 10.88
N LEU A 81 2.29 -3.74 11.69
CA LEU A 81 2.86 -3.81 13.04
C LEU A 81 2.00 -4.66 13.98
N VAL A 82 0.68 -4.51 13.90
CA VAL A 82 -0.27 -5.33 14.69
C VAL A 82 -0.15 -6.81 14.30
N LEU A 83 -0.02 -7.12 13.00
CA LEU A 83 0.23 -8.48 12.52
C LEU A 83 1.54 -9.07 13.07
N LEU A 84 2.58 -8.25 13.19
CA LEU A 84 3.86 -8.68 13.73
C LEU A 84 3.82 -9.03 15.22
N ALA A 85 2.83 -8.52 15.97
CA ALA A 85 2.75 -8.74 17.41
C ALA A 85 2.73 -10.23 17.77
N GLY A 86 1.98 -11.05 17.02
CA GLY A 86 1.89 -12.50 17.27
C GLY A 86 3.21 -13.24 17.05
N PRO A 87 3.79 -13.18 15.84
CA PRO A 87 5.09 -13.78 15.55
C PRO A 87 6.22 -13.31 16.47
N LEU A 88 6.29 -12.01 16.77
CA LEU A 88 7.29 -11.49 17.71
C LEU A 88 7.07 -11.99 19.13
N TYR A 89 5.80 -12.09 19.57
CA TYR A 89 5.48 -12.65 20.87
C TYR A 89 5.94 -14.11 20.96
N GLN A 90 5.63 -14.96 19.97
CA GLN A 90 6.06 -16.37 20.00
C GLN A 90 7.58 -16.53 20.07
N VAL A 91 8.32 -15.70 19.32
CA VAL A 91 9.79 -15.77 19.30
C VAL A 91 10.40 -15.25 20.61
N SER A 92 9.80 -14.25 21.23
CA SER A 92 10.31 -13.64 22.48
C SER A 92 9.81 -14.30 23.76
N ALA A 93 8.64 -14.93 23.75
CA ALA A 93 8.00 -15.59 24.90
C ALA A 93 8.95 -16.52 25.69
N PRO A 94 9.71 -17.45 25.08
CA PRO A 94 10.58 -18.33 25.85
C PRO A 94 11.71 -17.58 26.59
N ILE A 95 12.16 -16.44 26.04
CA ILE A 95 13.19 -15.60 26.68
C ILE A 95 12.58 -14.84 27.85
N VAL A 96 11.41 -14.24 27.65
CA VAL A 96 10.69 -13.49 28.70
C VAL A 96 10.34 -14.43 29.86
N GLN A 97 9.76 -15.59 29.57
CA GLN A 97 9.41 -16.60 30.59
C GLN A 97 10.64 -17.07 31.38
N ALA A 98 11.76 -17.31 30.70
CA ALA A 98 13.00 -17.69 31.39
C ALA A 98 13.55 -16.55 32.27
N HIS A 99 13.41 -15.30 31.83
CA HIS A 99 13.82 -14.14 32.61
C HIS A 99 12.92 -13.90 33.83
N GLU A 100 11.59 -14.03 33.66
CA GLU A 100 10.63 -13.96 34.75
C GLU A 100 10.84 -15.07 35.77
N ALA A 101 11.06 -16.31 35.32
CA ALA A 101 11.39 -17.45 36.18
C ALA A 101 12.70 -17.22 36.95
N ALA A 102 13.72 -16.68 36.29
CA ALA A 102 14.98 -16.34 36.95
C ALA A 102 14.80 -15.22 37.99
N LYS A 103 13.92 -14.24 37.74
CA LYS A 103 13.63 -13.13 38.64
C LYS A 103 12.80 -13.54 39.86
N ALA A 104 11.84 -14.45 39.70
CA ALA A 104 10.98 -14.91 40.79
C ALA A 104 11.71 -15.83 41.77
N ARG A 105 12.74 -16.54 41.30
CA ARG A 105 13.40 -17.58 42.09
C ARG A 105 14.04 -17.14 43.41
N PRO A 106 14.79 -16.03 43.50
CA PRO A 106 15.39 -15.65 44.77
C PRO A 106 14.35 -15.48 45.88
N ALA A 107 13.17 -14.95 45.54
CA ALA A 107 12.05 -14.83 46.47
C ALA A 107 11.48 -16.21 46.87
N GLU A 108 11.35 -17.12 45.90
CA GLU A 108 10.89 -18.50 46.17
C GLU A 108 11.88 -19.25 47.07
N LEU A 109 13.19 -19.18 46.79
CA LEU A 109 14.23 -19.76 47.64
C LEU A 109 14.24 -19.15 49.04
N ALA A 110 14.13 -17.83 49.17
CA ALA A 110 14.04 -17.16 50.46
C ALA A 110 12.80 -17.60 51.26
N SER A 111 11.67 -17.81 50.58
CA SER A 111 10.45 -18.32 51.23
C SER A 111 10.60 -19.76 51.72
N LEU A 112 11.28 -20.61 50.96
CA LEU A 112 11.62 -21.98 51.38
C LEU A 112 12.62 -22.00 52.52
N ASP A 113 13.65 -21.14 52.47
CA ASP A 113 14.65 -21.01 53.53
C ASP A 113 13.99 -20.56 54.85
N ALA A 114 13.08 -19.59 54.80
CA ALA A 114 12.32 -19.16 55.96
C ALA A 114 11.40 -20.27 56.52
N ALA A 115 10.77 -21.06 55.64
CA ALA A 115 9.93 -22.19 56.05
C ALA A 115 10.75 -23.33 56.68
N ILE A 116 11.94 -23.60 56.14
CA ILE A 116 12.90 -24.58 56.68
C ILE A 116 13.33 -24.15 58.09
N GLU A 117 13.75 -22.89 58.27
CA GLU A 117 14.19 -22.38 59.58
C GLU A 117 13.05 -22.35 60.62
N ALA A 118 11.84 -21.97 60.21
CA ALA A 118 10.68 -22.06 61.09
C ALA A 118 10.40 -23.49 61.55
N ARG A 119 10.52 -24.48 60.65
CA ARG A 119 10.33 -25.90 60.99
C ARG A 119 11.47 -26.48 61.82
N ARG A 120 12.72 -26.05 61.61
CA ARG A 120 13.86 -26.40 62.48
C ARG A 120 13.64 -25.90 63.91
N THR A 121 13.24 -24.63 64.04
CA THR A 121 12.92 -24.04 65.36
C THR A 121 11.80 -24.79 66.08
N GLU A 122 10.76 -25.22 65.34
CA GLU A 122 9.67 -26.02 65.91
C GLU A 122 10.13 -27.42 66.33
N LEU A 123 10.95 -28.08 65.51
CA LEU A 123 11.54 -29.38 65.83
C LEU A 123 12.40 -29.30 67.11
N ASP A 124 13.24 -28.27 67.22
CA ASP A 124 14.07 -28.03 68.40
C ASP A 124 13.22 -27.85 69.67
N LYS A 125 12.08 -27.18 69.55
CA LYS A 125 11.12 -27.06 70.66
C LYS A 125 10.58 -28.42 71.09
N TYR A 126 10.19 -29.29 70.16
CA TYR A 126 9.72 -30.64 70.50
C TYR A 126 10.82 -31.51 71.11
N LEU A 127 12.05 -31.39 70.63
CA LEU A 127 13.21 -32.09 71.17
C LEU A 127 13.51 -31.63 72.61
N ASN A 128 13.54 -30.32 72.86
CA ASN A 128 13.75 -29.75 74.20
C ASN A 128 12.67 -30.19 75.21
N ILE A 129 11.39 -30.25 74.79
CA ILE A 129 10.31 -30.77 75.64
C ILE A 129 10.51 -32.25 75.96
N THR A 130 10.99 -33.04 75.00
CA THR A 130 11.20 -34.48 75.19
C THR A 130 12.34 -34.75 76.18
N VAL A 131 13.41 -33.95 76.15
CA VAL A 131 14.52 -34.01 77.14
C VAL A 131 14.02 -33.77 78.58
N SER A 132 12.94 -32.99 78.77
CA SER A 132 12.33 -32.76 80.08
C SER A 132 11.52 -33.95 80.66
N GLY A 133 11.56 -35.13 80.02
CA GLY A 133 10.96 -36.37 80.54
C GLY A 133 9.48 -36.58 80.20
N ARG A 134 8.91 -35.79 79.28
CA ARG A 134 7.52 -35.96 78.81
C ARG A 134 7.45 -36.96 77.65
N TYR A 135 6.97 -38.17 77.93
CA TYR A 135 6.72 -39.21 76.93
C TYR A 135 5.44 -38.90 76.11
N GLY A 136 5.44 -39.19 74.80
CA GLY A 136 4.28 -39.01 73.90
C GLY A 136 4.49 -38.08 72.69
N TRP A 137 5.67 -37.47 72.53
CA TRP A 137 5.96 -36.52 71.43
C TRP A 137 6.62 -37.14 70.20
N HIS A 138 6.97 -38.43 70.22
CA HIS A 138 7.72 -39.07 69.13
C HIS A 138 7.04 -38.97 67.76
N GLY A 139 5.74 -39.24 67.67
CA GLY A 139 5.02 -39.11 66.39
C GLY A 139 5.10 -37.70 65.80
N ARG A 140 4.97 -36.65 66.63
CA ARG A 140 5.08 -35.25 66.19
C ARG A 140 6.50 -34.87 65.76
N ILE A 141 7.52 -35.46 66.40
CA ILE A 141 8.93 -35.27 66.03
C ILE A 141 9.19 -35.92 64.67
N ASP A 142 8.69 -37.12 64.44
CA ASP A 142 8.84 -37.82 63.16
C ASP A 142 8.09 -37.08 62.04
N ASP A 143 6.86 -36.63 62.29
CA ASP A 143 6.10 -35.81 61.35
C ASP A 143 6.86 -34.51 60.99
N ALA A 144 7.43 -33.83 61.99
CA ALA A 144 8.21 -32.61 61.78
C ALA A 144 9.50 -32.88 60.99
N ARG A 145 10.20 -33.99 61.24
CA ARG A 145 11.38 -34.42 60.48
C ARG A 145 11.04 -34.73 59.03
N THR A 146 9.96 -35.48 58.79
CA THR A 146 9.49 -35.80 57.44
C THR A 146 9.10 -34.53 56.68
N ALA A 147 8.40 -33.60 57.34
CA ALA A 147 8.05 -32.31 56.75
C ALA A 147 9.29 -31.47 56.40
N LEU A 148 10.29 -31.42 57.30
CA LEU A 148 11.55 -30.73 57.07
C LEU A 148 12.32 -31.31 55.88
N ALA A 149 12.47 -32.64 55.83
CA ALA A 149 13.12 -33.33 54.71
C ALA A 149 12.38 -33.06 53.38
N GLY A 150 11.05 -32.97 53.41
CA GLY A 150 10.25 -32.60 52.24
C GLY A 150 10.52 -31.17 51.74
N LEU A 151 10.69 -30.20 52.65
CA LEU A 151 11.05 -28.83 52.30
C LEU A 151 12.49 -28.74 51.74
N GLU A 152 13.44 -29.44 52.36
CA GLU A 152 14.83 -29.49 51.89
C GLU A 152 14.93 -30.13 50.50
N ALA A 153 14.20 -31.22 50.25
CA ALA A 153 14.13 -31.85 48.93
C ALA A 153 13.56 -30.91 47.86
N ARG A 154 12.51 -30.15 48.19
CA ARG A 154 11.95 -29.12 47.29
C ARG A 154 12.94 -28.01 46.99
N ARG A 155 13.68 -27.56 48.01
CA ARG A 155 14.74 -26.56 47.83
C ARG A 155 15.83 -27.06 46.89
N VAL A 156 16.32 -28.28 47.09
CA VAL A 156 17.32 -28.91 46.20
C VAL A 156 16.78 -29.01 44.78
N ALA A 157 15.57 -29.52 44.61
CA ALA A 157 14.93 -29.62 43.30
C ALA A 157 14.77 -28.24 42.62
N LEU A 158 14.50 -27.17 43.37
CA LEU A 158 14.39 -25.81 42.83
C LEU A 158 15.74 -25.25 42.38
N VAL A 159 16.82 -25.57 43.09
CA VAL A 159 18.19 -25.21 42.72
C VAL A 159 18.66 -26.01 41.50
N GLU A 160 18.37 -27.32 41.47
CA GLU A 160 18.73 -28.21 40.36
C GLU A 160 17.92 -27.93 39.09
N SER A 161 16.64 -27.57 39.23
CA SER A 161 15.78 -27.11 38.13
C SER A 161 16.11 -25.69 37.67
N ALA A 162 17.34 -25.24 37.91
CA ALA A 162 17.74 -23.95 37.40
C ALA A 162 17.59 -23.91 35.88
N PRO A 163 16.78 -22.97 35.31
CA PRO A 163 16.78 -22.81 33.89
C PRO A 163 18.22 -22.48 33.57
N ALA A 164 18.84 -23.32 32.74
CA ALA A 164 20.12 -23.00 32.16
C ALA A 164 19.95 -21.56 31.65
N THR A 165 20.76 -20.64 32.19
CA THR A 165 20.75 -19.23 31.79
C THR A 165 20.59 -19.22 30.28
N VAL A 166 19.53 -18.58 29.76
CA VAL A 166 19.20 -18.65 28.33
C VAL A 166 20.49 -18.41 27.57
N SER A 167 21.00 -19.44 26.90
CA SER A 167 22.32 -19.33 26.29
C SER A 167 22.29 -18.12 25.35
N TRP A 168 23.34 -17.32 25.37
CA TRP A 168 23.43 -16.14 24.50
C TRP A 168 23.13 -16.51 23.03
N GLN A 169 23.46 -17.75 22.64
CA GLN A 169 23.12 -18.34 21.35
C GLN A 169 21.61 -18.41 21.09
N ARG A 170 20.81 -18.85 22.07
CA ARG A 170 19.34 -18.89 21.95
C ARG A 170 18.76 -17.47 21.88
N GLN A 171 19.31 -16.52 22.63
CA GLN A 171 18.91 -15.11 22.53
C GLN A 171 19.21 -14.52 21.15
N ALA A 172 20.41 -14.78 20.63
CA ALA A 172 20.81 -14.37 19.29
C ALA A 172 19.94 -15.01 18.21
N ALA A 173 19.61 -16.30 18.34
CA ALA A 173 18.72 -17.00 17.42
C ALA A 173 17.31 -16.39 17.40
N ALA A 174 16.74 -16.08 18.57
CA ALA A 174 15.45 -15.40 18.65
C ALA A 174 15.51 -13.98 18.05
N GLY A 175 16.59 -13.24 18.31
CA GLY A 175 16.83 -11.93 17.69
C GLY A 175 16.89 -12.02 16.16
N LEU A 176 17.59 -13.01 15.61
CA LEU A 176 17.67 -13.24 14.17
C LEU A 176 16.32 -13.64 13.58
N GLN A 177 15.55 -14.48 14.28
CA GLN A 177 14.18 -14.84 13.88
C GLN A 177 13.26 -13.61 13.85
N ALA A 178 13.33 -12.74 14.86
CA ALA A 178 12.57 -11.49 14.90
C ALA A 178 12.93 -10.57 13.72
N VAL A 179 14.23 -10.41 13.43
CA VAL A 179 14.70 -9.64 12.26
C VAL A 179 14.19 -10.25 10.95
N ALA A 180 14.25 -11.58 10.81
CA ALA A 180 13.74 -12.27 9.63
C ALA A 180 12.23 -12.03 9.41
N LEU A 181 11.43 -12.06 10.48
CA LEU A 181 9.99 -11.76 10.42
C LEU A 181 9.70 -10.31 10.00
N ILE A 182 10.49 -9.35 10.51
CA ILE A 182 10.39 -7.94 10.09
C ILE A 182 10.69 -7.81 8.59
N LEU A 183 11.78 -8.44 8.12
CA LEU A 183 12.15 -8.42 6.70
C LEU A 183 11.08 -9.07 5.82
N LEU A 184 10.46 -10.17 6.30
CA LEU A 184 9.36 -10.83 5.62
C LEU A 184 8.15 -9.92 5.48
N GLN A 185 7.79 -9.17 6.53
CA GLN A 185 6.70 -8.18 6.48
C GLN A 185 6.99 -7.03 5.52
N ILE A 186 8.23 -6.52 5.50
CA ILE A 186 8.66 -5.50 4.53
C ILE A 186 8.54 -6.06 3.10
N GLY A 187 8.91 -7.32 2.90
CA GLY A 187 8.74 -8.05 1.64
C GLY A 187 7.26 -8.15 1.22
N ALA A 188 6.38 -8.55 2.13
CA ALA A 188 4.94 -8.62 1.92
C ALA A 188 4.35 -7.25 1.54
N ALA A 189 4.65 -6.20 2.30
CA ALA A 189 4.22 -4.83 2.02
C ALA A 189 4.71 -4.34 0.63
N SER A 190 5.96 -4.63 0.30
CA SER A 190 6.56 -4.26 -0.99
C SER A 190 5.89 -4.99 -2.16
N MET A 191 5.58 -6.28 -1.98
CA MET A 191 4.91 -7.08 -3.00
C MET A 191 3.44 -6.69 -3.17
N ALA A 192 2.72 -6.37 -2.08
CA ALA A 192 1.38 -5.82 -2.14
C ALA A 192 1.35 -4.48 -2.89
N ALA A 193 2.29 -3.58 -2.61
CA ALA A 193 2.44 -2.32 -3.33
C ALA A 193 2.78 -2.53 -4.82
N LEU A 194 3.64 -3.51 -5.15
CA LEU A 194 3.97 -3.87 -6.53
C LEU A 194 2.75 -4.44 -7.28
N ALA A 195 2.00 -5.35 -6.64
CA ALA A 195 0.77 -5.91 -7.18
C ALA A 195 -0.26 -4.80 -7.44
N GLY A 196 -0.43 -3.86 -6.51
CA GLY A 196 -1.30 -2.68 -6.69
C GLY A 196 -0.93 -1.85 -7.92
N ARG A 197 0.36 -1.55 -8.12
CA ARG A 197 0.84 -0.82 -9.32
C ARG A 197 0.55 -1.59 -10.62
N ARG A 198 0.74 -2.90 -10.61
CA ARG A 198 0.50 -3.76 -11.79
C ARG A 198 -0.99 -3.88 -12.12
N LEU A 199 -1.85 -4.05 -11.11
CA LEU A 199 -3.30 -4.09 -11.28
C LEU A 199 -3.86 -2.78 -11.84
N ARG A 200 -3.30 -1.63 -11.43
CA ARG A 200 -3.65 -0.33 -12.03
C ARG A 200 -3.36 -0.31 -13.53
N ALA A 201 -2.18 -0.78 -13.95
CA ALA A 201 -1.82 -0.83 -15.36
C ALA A 201 -2.76 -1.74 -16.17
N VAL A 202 -3.18 -2.88 -15.62
CA VAL A 202 -4.21 -3.73 -16.25
C VAL A 202 -5.51 -2.94 -16.42
N ARG A 203 -5.97 -2.29 -15.36
CA ARG A 203 -7.24 -1.55 -15.36
C ARG A 203 -7.22 -0.42 -16.39
N GLU A 204 -6.15 0.36 -16.47
CA GLU A 204 -6.01 1.44 -17.43
C GLU A 204 -6.06 0.91 -18.88
N VAL A 205 -5.36 -0.19 -19.18
CA VAL A 205 -5.40 -0.85 -20.49
C VAL A 205 -6.81 -1.39 -20.80
N ALA A 206 -7.47 -2.03 -19.84
CA ALA A 206 -8.83 -2.54 -20.02
C ALA A 206 -9.83 -1.41 -20.30
N THR A 207 -9.80 -0.32 -19.51
CA THR A 207 -10.69 0.83 -19.73
C THR A 207 -10.47 1.48 -21.09
N LYS A 208 -9.21 1.60 -21.54
CA LYS A 208 -8.88 2.14 -22.85
C LYS A 208 -9.41 1.24 -23.98
N THR A 209 -9.23 -0.07 -23.84
CA THR A 209 -9.67 -1.05 -24.85
C THR A 209 -11.21 -1.03 -24.97
N VAL A 210 -11.93 -0.98 -23.85
CA VAL A 210 -13.41 -0.86 -23.85
C VAL A 210 -13.87 0.45 -24.50
N SER A 211 -13.19 1.57 -24.22
CA SER A 211 -13.51 2.85 -24.87
C SER A 211 -13.24 2.83 -26.38
N GLU A 212 -12.16 2.19 -26.84
CA GLU A 212 -11.83 2.07 -28.26
C GLU A 212 -12.86 1.20 -29.00
N ILE A 213 -13.28 0.08 -28.41
CA ILE A 213 -14.33 -0.79 -28.97
C ILE A 213 -15.65 -0.02 -29.07
N ARG A 214 -16.04 0.68 -28.00
CA ARG A 214 -17.29 1.45 -27.98
C ARG A 214 -17.33 2.56 -29.04
N VAL A 215 -16.21 3.27 -29.22
CA VAL A 215 -16.10 4.31 -30.25
C VAL A 215 -16.16 3.71 -31.65
N LYS A 216 -15.53 2.55 -31.86
CA LYS A 216 -15.59 1.85 -33.15
C LYS A 216 -17.01 1.37 -33.48
N ASP A 217 -17.69 0.73 -32.53
CA ASP A 217 -19.08 0.29 -32.71
C ASP A 217 -20.01 1.47 -33.02
N GLN A 218 -19.80 2.62 -32.36
CA GLN A 218 -20.58 3.82 -32.63
C GLN A 218 -20.30 4.42 -34.02
N ALA A 219 -19.04 4.39 -34.49
CA ALA A 219 -18.68 4.82 -35.84
C ALA A 219 -19.25 3.90 -36.92
N ASP A 220 -19.19 2.58 -36.70
CA ASP A 220 -19.75 1.58 -37.61
C ASP A 220 -21.28 1.72 -37.67
N THR A 221 -21.95 2.03 -36.54
CA THR A 221 -23.40 2.28 -36.51
C THR A 221 -23.77 3.55 -37.29
N TRP A 222 -23.04 4.65 -37.09
CA TRP A 222 -23.25 5.89 -37.85
C TRP A 222 -23.04 5.69 -39.35
N ALA A 223 -22.00 4.94 -39.74
CA ALA A 223 -21.71 4.64 -41.14
C ALA A 223 -22.87 3.89 -41.83
N VAL A 224 -23.49 2.92 -41.13
CA VAL A 224 -24.68 2.20 -41.62
C VAL A 224 -25.88 3.14 -41.76
N GLU A 225 -26.10 4.02 -40.79
CA GLU A 225 -27.22 4.99 -40.81
C GLU A 225 -27.08 5.97 -42.00
N THR A 226 -25.88 6.52 -42.22
CA THR A 226 -25.59 7.36 -43.41
C THR A 226 -25.70 6.62 -44.74
N ALA A 227 -25.36 5.33 -44.79
CA ALA A 227 -25.51 4.53 -46.00
C ALA A 227 -26.99 4.27 -46.34
N VAL A 228 -27.83 4.05 -45.32
CA VAL A 228 -29.28 3.87 -45.46
C VAL A 228 -29.96 5.18 -45.90
N GLU A 229 -29.56 6.33 -45.35
CA GLU A 229 -30.04 7.65 -45.79
C GLU A 229 -29.62 7.96 -47.24
N SER A 230 -28.37 7.65 -47.63
CA SER A 230 -27.92 7.86 -49.03
C SER A 230 -28.63 6.97 -50.06
N SER A 231 -29.27 5.88 -49.63
CA SER A 231 -30.03 4.98 -50.50
C SER A 231 -31.48 5.42 -50.72
N PHE A 232 -31.97 6.43 -49.99
CA PHE A 232 -33.35 6.93 -50.11
C PHE A 232 -33.50 8.28 -50.83
N GLU A 233 -32.41 8.95 -51.19
CA GLU A 233 -32.43 10.15 -52.05
C GLU A 233 -32.01 9.83 -53.49
N ALA A 234 -32.93 9.25 -54.26
CA ALA A 234 -32.91 9.33 -55.72
C ALA A 234 -34.13 10.13 -56.19
N PRO A 235 -34.05 11.48 -56.25
CA PRO A 235 -35.10 12.27 -56.88
C PRO A 235 -34.99 12.16 -58.40
N ALA A 236 -36.12 11.81 -59.02
CA ALA A 236 -36.31 11.82 -60.46
C ALA A 236 -36.02 13.22 -61.02
N ALA A 237 -35.33 13.24 -62.16
CA ALA A 237 -35.02 14.41 -62.94
C ALA A 237 -36.27 15.14 -63.43
N ILE A 238 -36.30 16.48 -63.31
CA ILE A 238 -37.08 17.38 -64.15
C ILE A 238 -36.22 18.61 -64.52
N GLU A 239 -36.28 18.96 -65.79
CA GLU A 239 -35.56 20.00 -66.54
C GLU A 239 -35.83 21.46 -66.15
N ALA A 240 -34.78 22.27 -66.40
CA ALA A 240 -34.73 23.63 -66.98
C ALA A 240 -35.34 24.84 -66.23
N VAL A 241 -34.53 25.90 -66.06
CA VAL A 241 -34.57 27.18 -66.81
C VAL A 241 -33.69 28.24 -66.10
N GLU A 242 -32.66 28.66 -66.84
CA GLU A 242 -32.18 30.03 -67.11
C GLU A 242 -32.31 31.22 -66.11
N ALA A 243 -31.18 31.95 -66.06
CA ALA A 243 -30.97 33.40 -65.84
C ALA A 243 -30.87 33.99 -64.40
N ALA A 244 -29.63 34.45 -64.10
CA ALA A 244 -29.26 35.82 -63.70
C ALA A 244 -28.33 35.87 -62.47
N ALA A 245 -27.06 36.23 -62.72
CA ALA A 245 -26.12 36.78 -61.74
C ALA A 245 -26.29 38.32 -61.69
N PRO A 246 -25.58 39.09 -60.82
CA PRO A 246 -24.58 38.71 -59.81
C PRO A 246 -24.75 39.40 -58.44
N ASP A 247 -24.16 38.82 -57.37
CA ASP A 247 -23.53 39.65 -56.33
C ASP A 247 -22.48 38.80 -55.56
N GLU A 248 -21.24 38.89 -56.02
CA GLU A 248 -20.09 38.20 -55.43
C GLU A 248 -19.50 39.07 -54.30
N THR A 249 -19.91 38.80 -53.06
CA THR A 249 -19.02 39.08 -51.92
C THR A 249 -18.00 37.95 -51.82
N PRO A 250 -16.67 38.23 -51.77
CA PRO A 250 -15.65 37.19 -51.72
C PRO A 250 -15.75 36.40 -50.41
N ILE A 251 -16.24 35.17 -50.49
CA ILE A 251 -16.16 34.18 -49.42
C ILE A 251 -14.68 33.82 -49.29
N GLN A 252 -14.01 34.39 -48.30
CA GLN A 252 -12.69 33.91 -47.89
C GLN A 252 -12.84 32.43 -47.49
N PRO A 253 -12.03 31.51 -48.04
CA PRO A 253 -12.08 30.12 -47.61
C PRO A 253 -11.73 30.07 -46.13
N ALA A 254 -12.64 29.51 -45.32
CA ALA A 254 -12.40 29.25 -43.91
C ALA A 254 -11.30 28.18 -43.82
N ILE A 255 -10.05 28.62 -43.70
CA ILE A 255 -8.91 27.74 -43.45
C ILE A 255 -9.09 27.15 -42.05
N THR A 256 -9.55 25.92 -41.98
CA THR A 256 -9.56 25.16 -40.73
C THR A 256 -8.11 24.83 -40.36
N PRO A 257 -7.67 25.12 -39.13
CA PRO A 257 -6.32 24.82 -38.69
C PRO A 257 -6.09 23.31 -38.70
N ASP A 258 -5.00 22.86 -39.32
CA ASP A 258 -4.67 21.44 -39.37
C ASP A 258 -4.26 20.90 -37.98
N ASP A 259 -4.50 19.62 -37.73
CA ASP A 259 -4.12 18.94 -36.48
C ASP A 259 -2.62 19.09 -36.17
N VAL A 260 -1.80 19.23 -37.21
CA VAL A 260 -0.35 19.41 -37.11
C VAL A 260 0.00 20.77 -36.49
N THR A 261 -0.68 21.84 -36.89
CA THR A 261 -0.50 23.19 -36.32
C THR A 261 -0.92 23.22 -34.86
N ILE A 262 -2.07 22.61 -34.53
CA ILE A 262 -2.52 22.50 -33.14
C ILE A 262 -1.49 21.75 -32.29
N GLY A 263 -0.97 20.61 -32.79
CA GLY A 263 0.03 19.82 -32.10
C GLY A 263 1.40 20.51 -31.96
N ARG A 264 1.81 21.35 -32.94
CA ARG A 264 3.01 22.20 -32.82
C ARG A 264 2.80 23.30 -31.78
N LEU A 265 1.65 23.97 -31.82
CA LEU A 265 1.31 25.05 -30.89
C LEU A 265 1.25 24.56 -29.44
N GLN A 266 0.64 23.40 -29.19
CA GLN A 266 0.60 22.77 -27.86
C GLN A 266 2.01 22.51 -27.29
N ARG A 267 2.93 22.01 -28.11
CA ARG A 267 4.32 21.74 -27.70
C ARG A 267 5.06 23.03 -27.36
N GLU A 268 4.92 24.05 -28.20
CA GLU A 268 5.60 25.33 -28.01
C GLU A 268 5.08 26.06 -26.75
N ILE A 269 3.75 26.09 -26.55
CA ILE A 269 3.18 26.69 -25.33
C ILE A 269 3.59 25.90 -24.08
N THR A 270 3.61 24.56 -24.12
CA THR A 270 4.07 23.76 -22.98
C THR A 270 5.54 24.03 -22.65
N LYS A 271 6.39 24.18 -23.67
CA LYS A 271 7.79 24.56 -23.50
C LYS A 271 7.93 25.92 -22.82
N ARG A 272 7.15 26.92 -23.25
CA ARG A 272 7.16 28.27 -22.65
C ARG A 272 6.60 28.31 -21.23
N ILE A 273 5.57 27.51 -20.93
CA ILE A 273 5.04 27.35 -19.57
C ILE A 273 6.11 26.78 -18.63
N ASN A 274 6.85 25.76 -19.08
CA ASN A 274 7.92 25.17 -18.29
C ASN A 274 9.06 26.18 -18.04
N LEU A 275 9.42 27.00 -19.04
CA LEU A 275 10.39 28.08 -18.89
C LEU A 275 9.91 29.17 -17.91
N ALA A 276 8.63 29.52 -17.93
CA ALA A 276 8.03 30.47 -16.99
C ALA A 276 7.80 29.89 -15.58
N GLY A 277 7.97 28.58 -15.40
CA GLY A 277 7.75 27.84 -14.15
C GLY A 277 6.29 27.58 -13.77
N SER A 278 5.32 28.31 -14.35
CA SER A 278 3.90 28.05 -14.15
C SER A 278 3.05 28.60 -15.29
N ALA A 279 1.87 28.00 -15.51
CA ALA A 279 0.93 28.46 -16.53
C ALA A 279 0.43 29.89 -16.26
N ARG A 280 0.23 30.26 -14.98
CA ARG A 280 -0.19 31.61 -14.58
C ARG A 280 0.83 32.66 -14.98
N LYS A 281 2.10 32.48 -14.59
CA LYS A 281 3.20 33.39 -14.98
C LYS A 281 3.33 33.55 -16.49
N PHE A 282 3.19 32.46 -17.24
CA PHE A 282 3.18 32.50 -18.71
C PHE A 282 2.01 33.31 -19.26
N CYS A 283 0.80 33.12 -18.73
CA CYS A 283 -0.39 33.87 -19.17
C CYS A 283 -0.24 35.37 -18.86
N ASP A 284 0.28 35.71 -17.67
CA ASP A 284 0.53 37.08 -17.24
C ASP A 284 1.59 37.77 -18.13
N SER A 285 2.70 37.09 -18.44
CA SER A 285 3.76 37.65 -19.29
C SER A 285 3.38 37.75 -20.77
N SER A 286 2.52 36.85 -21.24
CA SER A 286 2.15 36.75 -22.65
C SER A 286 0.85 37.50 -22.97
N GLY A 287 0.11 37.98 -21.96
CA GLY A 287 -1.22 38.57 -22.17
C GLY A 287 -2.20 37.62 -22.86
N VAL A 288 -2.10 36.32 -22.59
CA VAL A 288 -3.02 35.30 -23.13
C VAL A 288 -3.94 34.82 -22.01
N ASN A 289 -5.23 34.63 -22.30
CA ASN A 289 -6.17 34.16 -21.30
C ASN A 289 -5.82 32.72 -20.85
N GLN A 290 -5.77 32.50 -19.54
CA GLN A 290 -5.49 31.19 -18.94
C GLN A 290 -6.49 30.11 -19.39
N ARG A 291 -7.73 30.49 -19.66
CA ARG A 291 -8.78 29.58 -20.16
C ARG A 291 -8.41 29.03 -21.54
N ASP A 292 -7.99 29.89 -22.46
CA ASP A 292 -7.63 29.51 -23.83
C ASP A 292 -6.42 28.58 -23.83
N VAL A 293 -5.41 28.86 -23.00
CA VAL A 293 -4.24 27.98 -22.82
C VAL A 293 -4.64 26.61 -22.29
N SER A 294 -5.52 26.56 -21.30
CA SER A 294 -6.02 25.29 -20.76
C SER A 294 -6.85 24.51 -21.77
N TRP A 295 -7.66 25.21 -22.56
CA TRP A 295 -8.51 24.62 -23.59
C TRP A 295 -7.68 24.07 -24.73
N LEU A 296 -6.68 24.83 -25.18
CA LEU A 296 -5.75 24.42 -26.23
C LEU A 296 -4.93 23.21 -25.80
N ARG A 297 -4.42 23.18 -24.56
CA ARG A 297 -3.62 22.04 -24.06
C ARG A 297 -4.40 20.72 -24.05
N ASN A 298 -5.71 20.81 -23.86
CA ASN A 298 -6.60 19.66 -23.82
C ASN A 298 -7.47 19.55 -25.10
N HIS A 299 -7.12 20.24 -26.19
CA HIS A 299 -8.00 20.41 -27.35
C HIS A 299 -8.53 19.07 -27.89
N PHE A 300 -7.66 18.11 -28.18
CA PHE A 300 -8.05 16.79 -28.70
C PHE A 300 -8.88 15.97 -27.71
N ASP A 301 -8.57 16.05 -26.40
CA ASP A 301 -9.34 15.34 -25.37
C ASP A 301 -10.73 15.95 -25.16
N ARG A 302 -10.88 17.26 -25.42
CA ARG A 302 -12.18 17.95 -25.37
C ARG A 302 -13.01 17.68 -26.61
N LEU A 303 -12.36 17.68 -27.78
CA LEU A 303 -12.99 17.30 -29.05
C LEU A 303 -13.57 15.88 -28.97
N LYS A 304 -12.80 14.91 -28.45
CA LYS A 304 -13.27 13.52 -28.23
C LYS A 304 -14.45 13.39 -27.27
N ARG A 305 -14.63 14.36 -26.37
CA ARG A 305 -15.70 14.38 -25.35
C ARG A 305 -16.91 15.24 -25.78
N GLY A 306 -16.87 15.87 -26.95
CA GLY A 306 -17.91 16.82 -27.37
C GLY A 306 -17.97 18.08 -26.50
N GLU A 307 -16.89 18.42 -25.81
CA GLU A 307 -16.82 19.65 -25.01
C GLU A 307 -16.42 20.86 -25.88
N PRO A 308 -16.80 22.10 -25.50
CA PRO A 308 -16.42 23.31 -26.25
C PRO A 308 -14.90 23.44 -26.40
N THR A 309 -14.38 23.54 -27.61
CA THR A 309 -12.94 23.72 -27.89
C THR A 309 -12.57 25.19 -28.06
N VAL A 310 -11.27 25.48 -28.20
CA VAL A 310 -10.81 26.82 -28.64
C VAL A 310 -11.26 27.03 -30.08
N SER A 311 -11.80 28.21 -30.38
CA SER A 311 -12.22 28.54 -31.75
C SER A 311 -11.04 28.58 -32.71
N ASP A 312 -11.26 28.22 -33.97
CA ASP A 312 -10.23 28.16 -35.00
C ASP A 312 -9.54 29.51 -35.20
N ALA A 313 -10.30 30.62 -35.17
CA ALA A 313 -9.75 31.97 -35.22
C ALA A 313 -8.74 32.23 -34.08
N LYS A 314 -9.04 31.74 -32.88
CA LYS A 314 -8.15 31.89 -31.72
C LYS A 314 -6.94 30.97 -31.81
N ILE A 315 -7.08 29.78 -32.38
CA ILE A 315 -5.96 28.89 -32.69
C ILE A 315 -4.99 29.57 -33.66
N MET A 316 -5.52 30.19 -34.73
CA MET A 316 -4.71 30.91 -35.73
C MET A 316 -4.04 32.15 -35.13
N GLU A 317 -4.72 32.91 -34.27
CA GLU A 317 -4.13 34.03 -33.54
C GLU A 317 -2.94 33.57 -32.67
N LEU A 318 -3.12 32.50 -31.90
CA LEU A 318 -2.06 31.93 -31.06
C LEU A 318 -0.93 31.33 -31.90
N ALA A 319 -1.25 30.67 -33.02
CA ALA A 319 -0.25 30.15 -33.95
C ALA A 319 0.58 31.28 -34.56
N GLY A 320 -0.05 32.36 -35.04
CA GLY A 320 0.66 33.54 -35.53
C GLY A 320 1.56 34.18 -34.47
N ARG A 321 1.15 34.16 -33.20
CA ARG A 321 1.92 34.74 -32.11
C ARG A 321 3.11 33.89 -31.65
N PHE A 322 2.97 32.57 -31.64
CA PHE A 322 3.95 31.67 -31.01
C PHE A 322 4.72 30.77 -31.99
N LEU A 323 4.16 30.49 -33.16
CA LEU A 323 4.77 29.65 -34.19
C LEU A 323 5.35 30.44 -35.36
N ALA A 324 5.03 31.73 -35.49
CA ALA A 324 5.70 32.56 -36.49
C ALA A 324 7.22 32.45 -36.30
N PRO A 325 7.99 32.30 -37.38
CA PRO A 325 9.43 32.30 -37.30
C PRO A 325 9.82 33.57 -36.57
N VAL A 326 10.46 33.41 -35.41
CA VAL A 326 11.10 34.51 -34.70
C VAL A 326 11.90 35.23 -35.76
N GLN A 327 11.47 36.43 -36.17
CA GLN A 327 12.34 37.31 -36.90
C GLN A 327 13.53 37.45 -35.98
N ILE A 328 14.61 36.75 -36.31
CA ILE A 328 15.91 36.96 -35.72
C ILE A 328 16.15 38.43 -36.01
N GLN A 329 15.90 39.27 -35.01
CA GLN A 329 16.40 40.64 -35.02
C GLN A 329 17.88 40.44 -35.26
N ALA A 330 18.29 40.68 -36.51
CA ALA A 330 19.67 40.84 -36.86
C ALA A 330 20.16 41.87 -35.85
N ALA A 331 21.05 41.44 -34.97
CA ALA A 331 21.78 42.31 -34.06
C ALA A 331 22.63 43.22 -34.96
N GLY A 332 21.97 44.24 -35.52
CA GLY A 332 22.59 45.39 -36.13
C GLY A 332 23.28 46.12 -35.00
N GLY A 333 24.59 45.94 -34.96
CA GLY A 333 25.45 46.57 -33.99
C GLY A 333 25.26 48.08 -33.94
N GLN A 334 25.41 48.62 -32.74
CA GLN A 334 26.07 49.89 -32.57
C GLN A 334 27.13 49.69 -31.49
N SER A 335 28.37 49.84 -31.95
CA SER A 335 29.54 50.28 -31.21
C SER A 335 29.26 51.52 -30.38
#